data_AF-A0A7C7RV30-F1
#
_entry.id   AF-A0A7C7RV30-F1
#
_cell.length_a   1.000
_cell.length_b   1.000
_cell.length_c   1.000
_cell.angle_alpha   90.00
_cell.angle_beta   90.00
_cell.angle_gamma   90.00
#
_symmetry.space_group_name_H-M   'P 1'
#
loop_
_entity.id
_entity.type
_entity.pdbx_description
1 polymer ?
#
loop_
_entity_poly.entity_id
_entity_poly.type
_entity_poly.pdbx_seq_one_letter_code
_entity_poly.pdbx_strand_id
1 'polypeptide(L)'
;MENESSQSIQTEALGLRARKFAHAGYGFLGLNIVYLAIAMYFIPPFNLGLTTILSLFAFVLLLGVLTYYLLKEKKRLAQVLAVIFGLRFLNSVYSLTDVSTFQAVPYLLPGIVATFYLLGRAAWDWP
;
A
#
# COMPACT_ATOMS: atom_id res chain seq x y z
N MET A 1 -7.09 10.47 -40.78
CA MET A 1 -7.10 11.39 -39.62
C MET A 1 -7.74 10.77 -38.38
N GLU A 2 -8.84 10.00 -38.46
CA GLU A 2 -9.42 9.31 -37.27
C GLU A 2 -8.56 8.20 -36.63
N ASN A 3 -7.72 7.52 -37.42
CA ASN A 3 -6.82 6.49 -36.87
C ASN A 3 -5.68 7.08 -36.01
N GLU A 4 -5.20 8.27 -36.35
CA GLU A 4 -4.10 8.91 -35.62
C GLU A 4 -4.59 9.51 -34.29
N SER A 5 -5.79 10.10 -34.27
CA SER A 5 -6.41 10.57 -33.02
C SER A 5 -6.79 9.42 -32.10
N SER A 6 -7.26 8.29 -32.63
CA SER A 6 -7.59 7.11 -31.83
C SER A 6 -6.35 6.47 -31.20
N GLN A 7 -5.21 6.47 -31.89
CA GLN A 7 -3.95 5.97 -31.35
C GLN A 7 -3.34 6.89 -30.29
N SER A 8 -3.43 8.21 -30.46
CA SER A 8 -2.94 9.16 -29.45
C SER A 8 -3.74 9.07 -28.15
N ILE A 9 -5.08 8.97 -28.24
CA ILE A 9 -5.97 8.82 -27.07
C ILE A 9 -5.68 7.52 -26.32
N GLN A 10 -5.45 6.40 -27.03
CA GLN A 10 -5.10 5.12 -26.40
C GLN A 10 -3.74 5.17 -25.72
N THR A 11 -2.76 5.81 -26.34
CA THR A 11 -1.40 5.96 -25.78
C THR A 11 -1.42 6.82 -24.52
N GLU A 12 -2.19 7.91 -24.52
CA GLU A 12 -2.36 8.79 -23.37
C GLU A 12 -3.10 8.08 -22.22
N ALA A 13 -4.16 7.32 -22.53
CA ALA A 13 -4.89 6.51 -21.54
C ALA A 13 -4.01 5.42 -20.91
N LEU A 14 -3.16 4.76 -21.70
CA LEU A 14 -2.18 3.78 -21.21
C LEU A 14 -1.14 4.46 -20.31
N GLY A 15 -0.62 5.63 -20.71
CA GLY A 15 0.32 6.40 -19.91
C GLY A 15 -0.27 6.85 -18.56
N LEU A 16 -1.53 7.30 -18.56
CA LEU A 16 -2.25 7.66 -17.33
C LEU A 16 -2.44 6.46 -16.41
N ARG A 17 -2.82 5.30 -16.95
CA ARG A 17 -2.95 4.06 -16.18
C ARG A 17 -1.62 3.63 -15.56
N ALA A 18 -0.55 3.58 -16.35
CA ALA A 18 0.79 3.24 -15.87
C ALA A 18 1.22 4.15 -14.71
N ARG A 19 0.93 5.45 -14.84
CA ARG A 19 1.26 6.45 -13.82
C ARG A 19 0.45 6.27 -12.53
N LYS A 20 -0.83 5.89 -12.61
CA LYS A 20 -1.67 5.53 -11.43
C LYS A 20 -1.10 4.30 -10.71
N PHE A 21 -0.74 3.25 -11.44
CA PHE A 21 -0.14 2.04 -10.85
C PHE A 21 1.25 2.31 -10.26
N ALA A 22 2.06 3.15 -10.91
CA ALA A 22 3.33 3.60 -10.36
C ALA A 22 3.14 4.36 -9.05
N HIS A 23 2.22 5.32 -9.02
CA HIS A 23 1.92 6.09 -7.82
C HIS A 23 1.38 5.20 -6.68
N ALA A 24 0.51 4.24 -6.99
CA ALA A 24 0.02 3.27 -6.02
C ALA A 24 1.13 2.34 -5.51
N GLY A 25 2.04 1.88 -6.36
CA GLY A 25 3.18 1.05 -5.98
C GLY A 25 4.14 1.79 -5.05
N TYR A 26 4.60 2.98 -5.46
CA TYR A 26 5.50 3.78 -4.62
C TYR A 26 4.84 4.24 -3.33
N GLY A 27 3.56 4.62 -3.38
CA GLY A 27 2.78 4.97 -2.20
C GLY A 27 2.62 3.79 -1.25
N PHE A 28 2.29 2.60 -1.77
CA PHE A 28 2.22 1.37 -0.98
C PHE A 28 3.55 1.09 -0.29
N LEU A 29 4.67 1.13 -1.01
CA LEU A 29 5.98 0.87 -0.43
C LEU A 29 6.34 1.92 0.63
N GLY A 30 6.23 3.20 0.29
CA GLY A 30 6.59 4.29 1.19
C GLY A 30 5.77 4.28 2.48
N LEU A 31 4.44 4.11 2.37
CA LEU A 31 3.55 4.08 3.54
C LEU A 31 3.77 2.84 4.41
N ASN A 32 4.09 1.68 3.83
CA ASN A 32 4.45 0.49 4.61
C ASN A 32 5.82 0.62 5.32
N ILE A 33 6.78 1.31 4.71
CA ILE A 33 8.07 1.60 5.36
C ILE A 33 7.88 2.58 6.52
N VAL A 34 7.08 3.63 6.33
CA VAL A 34 6.72 4.57 7.42
C VAL A 34 5.97 3.83 8.53
N TYR A 35 5.02 2.96 8.18
CA TYR A 35 4.32 2.10 9.13
C TYR A 35 5.33 1.27 9.96
N LEU A 36 6.31 0.65 9.29
CA LEU A 36 7.32 -0.17 9.93
C LEU A 36 8.18 0.65 10.89
N ALA A 37 8.60 1.85 10.50
CA ALA A 37 9.39 2.75 11.35
C ALA A 37 8.61 3.17 12.62
N ILE A 38 7.34 3.52 12.48
CA ILE A 38 6.46 3.85 13.61
C ILE A 38 6.27 2.63 14.52
N ALA A 39 6.04 1.45 13.94
CA ALA A 39 5.91 0.21 14.71
C ALA A 39 7.21 -0.11 15.47
N MET A 40 8.38 0.10 14.87
CA MET A 40 9.67 -0.07 15.54
C MET A 40 9.90 0.91 16.69
N TYR A 41 9.37 2.14 16.57
CA TYR A 41 9.47 3.13 17.64
C TYR A 41 8.58 2.78 18.84
N PHE A 42 7.36 2.31 18.61
CA PHE A 42 6.38 2.02 19.67
C PHE A 42 6.49 0.63 20.29
N ILE A 43 7.12 -0.34 19.62
CA ILE A 43 7.33 -1.70 20.16
C ILE A 43 8.72 -1.77 20.81
N PRO A 44 8.84 -1.75 22.16
CA PRO A 44 10.12 -1.85 22.85
C PRO A 44 10.64 -3.30 22.87
N PRO A 45 11.90 -3.49 23.31
CA PRO A 45 13.01 -3.63 22.38
C PRO A 45 12.76 -4.73 21.35
N PHE A 46 12.92 -4.40 20.06
CA PHE A 46 13.11 -5.42 19.03
C PHE A 46 14.30 -6.27 19.46
N ASN A 47 14.03 -7.49 19.92
CA ASN A 47 15.08 -8.45 20.17
C ASN A 47 15.66 -8.75 18.79
N LEU A 48 16.78 -8.09 18.44
CA LEU A 48 17.48 -8.19 17.16
C LEU A 48 18.17 -9.56 17.01
N GLY A 49 17.51 -10.60 17.50
CA GLY A 49 17.85 -11.97 17.18
C GLY A 49 17.75 -12.20 15.68
N LEU A 50 18.53 -13.16 15.20
CA LEU A 50 18.62 -13.55 13.80
C LEU A 50 17.24 -13.80 13.17
N THR A 51 16.32 -14.42 13.90
CA THR A 51 14.96 -14.73 13.45
C THR A 51 14.12 -13.47 13.20
N THR A 52 14.22 -12.46 14.07
CA THR A 52 13.55 -11.18 13.92
C THR A 52 14.09 -10.42 12.71
N ILE A 53 15.41 -10.40 12.54
CA ILE A 53 16.07 -9.74 11.40
C ILE A 53 15.66 -10.42 10.09
N LEU A 54 15.69 -11.76 10.04
CA LEU A 54 15.24 -12.53 8.88
C LEU A 54 13.76 -12.28 8.55
N SER A 55 12.91 -12.19 9.58
CA SER A 55 11.48 -11.89 9.40
C SER A 55 11.25 -10.47 8.87
N LEU A 56 11.99 -9.48 9.39
CA LEU A 56 11.97 -8.10 8.89
C LEU A 56 12.44 -8.04 7.44
N PHE A 57 13.55 -8.71 7.13
CA PHE A 57 14.08 -8.76 5.76
C PHE A 57 13.08 -9.42 4.80
N ALA A 58 12.50 -10.56 5.18
CA ALA A 58 11.47 -11.24 4.39
C ALA A 58 10.23 -10.36 4.17
N PHE A 59 9.82 -9.60 5.20
CA PHE A 59 8.71 -8.66 5.08
C PHE A 59 9.03 -7.52 4.08
N VAL A 60 10.21 -6.90 4.18
CA VAL A 60 10.64 -5.86 3.23
C VAL A 60 10.75 -6.41 1.81
N LEU A 61 11.26 -7.64 1.65
CA LEU A 61 11.35 -8.32 0.36
C LEU A 61 9.96 -8.59 -0.22
N LEU A 62 9.01 -9.05 0.59
CA LEU A 62 7.62 -9.22 0.21
C LEU A 62 6.98 -7.90 -0.24
N LEU A 63 7.21 -6.80 0.49
CA LEU A 63 6.75 -5.47 0.07
C LEU A 63 7.34 -5.07 -1.28
N GLY A 64 8.63 -5.32 -1.50
CA GLY A 64 9.30 -5.08 -2.77
C GLY A 64 8.68 -5.89 -3.92
N VAL A 65 8.40 -7.18 -3.71
CA VAL A 65 7.76 -8.06 -4.70
C VAL A 65 6.34 -7.58 -5.02
N LEU A 66 5.53 -7.26 -3.99
CA LEU A 66 4.18 -6.74 -4.19
C LEU A 66 4.21 -5.40 -4.95
N THR A 67 5.15 -4.53 -4.61
CA THR A 67 5.36 -3.26 -5.32
C THR A 67 5.73 -3.49 -6.77
N TYR A 68 6.64 -4.42 -7.04
CA TYR A 68 7.01 -4.81 -8.41
C TYR A 68 5.80 -5.29 -9.22
N TYR A 69 4.93 -6.12 -8.63
CA TYR A 69 3.71 -6.56 -9.31
C TYR A 69 2.68 -5.45 -9.50
N LEU A 70 2.61 -4.48 -8.58
CA LEU A 70 1.83 -3.25 -8.75
C LEU A 70 2.34 -2.44 -9.94
N LEU A 71 3.66 -2.28 -10.09
CA LEU A 71 4.29 -1.60 -11.24
C LEU A 71 4.04 -2.33 -12.57
N LYS A 72 3.80 -3.65 -12.54
CA LYS A 72 3.36 -4.45 -13.70
C LYS A 72 1.86 -4.33 -14.01
N GLU A 73 1.19 -3.33 -13.45
CA GLU A 73 -0.23 -3.00 -13.68
C GLU A 73 -1.19 -4.17 -13.37
N LYS A 74 -0.83 -5.04 -12.43
CA LYS A 74 -1.65 -6.21 -12.06
C LYS A 74 -2.86 -5.76 -11.23
N LYS A 75 -3.96 -5.42 -11.92
CA LYS A 75 -5.23 -4.96 -11.31
C LYS A 75 -5.77 -5.89 -10.21
N ARG A 76 -5.71 -7.22 -10.39
CA ARG A 76 -6.15 -8.20 -9.38
C ARG A 76 -5.36 -8.08 -8.07
N LEU A 77 -4.05 -7.83 -8.15
CA LEU A 77 -3.20 -7.68 -6.97
C LEU A 77 -3.52 -6.38 -6.23
N ALA A 78 -3.74 -5.29 -6.96
CA ALA A 78 -4.20 -4.03 -6.37
C ALA A 78 -5.55 -4.19 -5.65
N GLN A 79 -6.50 -4.95 -6.23
CA GLN A 79 -7.80 -5.24 -5.60
C GLN A 79 -7.65 -6.04 -4.30
N VAL A 80 -6.85 -7.12 -4.32
CA VAL A 80 -6.62 -7.95 -3.12
C VAL A 80 -5.94 -7.12 -2.03
N LEU A 81 -4.92 -6.33 -2.38
CA LEU A 81 -4.25 -5.44 -1.43
C LEU A 81 -5.20 -4.38 -0.88
N ALA A 82 -6.07 -3.80 -1.71
CA ALA A 82 -7.08 -2.85 -1.24
C ALA A 82 -8.03 -3.51 -0.24
N VAL A 83 -8.51 -4.73 -0.49
CA VAL A 83 -9.36 -5.46 0.48
C VAL A 83 -8.62 -5.71 1.79
N ILE A 84 -7.37 -6.15 1.75
CA ILE A 84 -6.55 -6.39 2.95
C ILE A 84 -6.37 -5.09 3.75
N PHE A 85 -6.04 -3.99 3.08
CA PHE A 85 -5.86 -2.69 3.73
C PHE A 85 -7.18 -2.10 4.25
N GLY A 86 -8.30 -2.33 3.56
CA GLY A 86 -9.64 -1.95 4.00
C GLY A 86 -10.06 -2.71 5.25
N LEU A 87 -9.81 -4.03 5.31
CA LEU A 87 -10.04 -4.83 6.52
C LEU A 87 -9.15 -4.35 7.67
N ARG A 88 -7.88 -4.03 7.37
CA ARG A 88 -6.94 -3.48 8.35
C ARG A 88 -7.40 -2.14 8.89
N PHE A 89 -7.96 -1.27 8.04
CA PHE A 89 -8.57 -0.02 8.45
C PHE A 89 -9.74 -0.25 9.42
N LEU A 90 -10.67 -1.15 9.09
CA LEU A 90 -11.79 -1.49 9.98
C LEU A 90 -11.31 -1.99 11.35
N ASN A 91 -10.31 -2.87 11.38
CA ASN A 91 -9.70 -3.34 12.63
C ASN A 91 -9.03 -2.20 13.42
N SER A 92 -8.35 -1.27 12.75
CA SER A 92 -7.75 -0.11 13.42
C SER A 92 -8.80 0.86 13.97
N VAL A 93 -9.88 1.12 13.23
CA VAL A 93 -11.01 1.94 13.69
C VAL A 93 -11.71 1.28 14.87
N TYR A 94 -11.95 -0.03 14.80
CA TYR A 94 -12.51 -0.80 15.92
C TYR A 94 -11.61 -0.70 17.15
N SER A 95 -10.29 -0.83 16.97
CA SER A 95 -9.34 -0.73 18.07
C SER A 95 -9.40 0.63 18.77
N LEU A 96 -9.65 1.74 18.05
CA LEU A 96 -9.81 3.07 18.66
C LEU A 96 -10.97 3.18 19.66
N THR A 97 -11.98 2.30 19.56
CA THR A 97 -13.10 2.27 20.52
C THR A 97 -12.77 1.52 21.80
N ASP A 98 -11.64 0.81 21.83
CA ASP A 98 -11.20 0.00 22.96
C ASP A 98 -10.15 0.77 23.78
N VAL A 99 -10.32 0.79 25.11
CA VAL A 99 -9.51 1.62 26.04
C VAL A 99 -8.06 1.11 26.15
N SER A 100 -7.80 -0.15 25.78
CA SER A 100 -6.47 -0.78 25.73
C SER A 100 -5.78 -0.62 24.36
N THR A 101 -5.93 0.54 23.72
CA THR A 101 -5.45 0.74 22.36
C THR A 101 -3.94 0.73 22.27
N PHE A 102 -3.40 0.02 21.28
CA PHE A 102 -1.99 0.11 20.93
C PHE A 102 -1.68 1.55 20.52
N GLN A 103 -0.80 2.23 21.26
CA GLN A 103 -0.56 3.68 21.15
C GLN A 103 -0.16 4.15 19.74
N ALA A 104 0.34 3.26 18.88
CA ALA A 104 0.69 3.59 17.50
C ALA A 104 -0.51 3.68 16.55
N VAL A 105 -1.67 3.10 16.88
CA VAL A 105 -2.85 3.01 15.97
C VAL A 105 -3.28 4.38 15.39
N PRO A 106 -3.36 5.47 16.17
CA PRO A 106 -3.72 6.79 15.64
C PRO A 106 -2.74 7.33 14.59
N TYR A 107 -1.45 6.99 14.71
CA TYR A 107 -0.41 7.42 13.78
C TYR A 107 -0.37 6.56 12.51
N LEU A 108 -0.80 5.30 12.61
CA LEU A 108 -0.80 4.35 11.50
C LEU A 108 -2.06 4.46 10.62
N LEU A 109 -3.18 4.87 11.19
CA LEU A 109 -4.48 5.00 10.53
C LEU A 109 -4.46 5.87 9.26
N PRO A 110 -3.90 7.10 9.28
CA PRO A 110 -3.83 7.95 8.09
C PRO A 110 -3.06 7.28 6.95
N GLY A 111 -1.97 6.57 7.27
CA GLY A 111 -1.17 5.84 6.28
C GLY A 111 -1.92 4.65 5.68
N ILE A 112 -2.71 3.93 6.50
CA ILE A 112 -3.55 2.82 6.03
C ILE A 112 -4.63 3.34 5.08
N VAL A 113 -5.31 4.45 5.43
CA VAL A 113 -6.33 5.08 4.58
C VAL A 113 -5.74 5.57 3.27
N ALA A 114 -4.59 6.25 3.33
CA ALA A 114 -3.90 6.71 2.13
C ALA A 114 -3.49 5.54 1.22
N THR A 115 -2.95 4.46 1.80
CA THR A 115 -2.59 3.26 1.03
C THR A 115 -3.81 2.61 0.40
N PHE A 116 -4.90 2.48 1.17
CA PHE A 116 -6.17 1.93 0.67
C PHE A 116 -6.73 2.75 -0.49
N TYR A 117 -6.74 4.08 -0.37
CA TYR A 117 -7.22 4.97 -1.43
C TYR A 117 -6.35 4.89 -2.69
N LEU A 118 -5.01 4.86 -2.54
CA LEU A 118 -4.09 4.72 -3.67
C LEU A 118 -4.25 3.38 -4.39
N LEU A 119 -4.41 2.29 -3.64
CA LEU A 119 -4.69 0.97 -4.20
C LEU A 119 -6.06 0.93 -4.86
N GLY A 120 -7.08 1.55 -4.25
CA GLY A 120 -8.43 1.67 -4.78
C GLY A 120 -8.47 2.44 -6.10
N ARG A 121 -7.70 3.53 -6.21
CA ARG A 121 -7.51 4.30 -7.45
C ARG A 121 -6.88 3.47 -8.56
N ALA A 122 -5.91 2.60 -8.26
CA ALA A 122 -5.34 1.69 -9.26
C ALA A 122 -6.27 0.50 -9.59
N ALA A 123 -7.06 0.04 -8.62
CA ALA A 123 -7.90 -1.15 -8.70
C ALA A 123 -9.29 -0.91 -9.33
N TRP A 124 -9.90 0.25 -9.11
CA TRP A 124 -11.25 0.62 -9.55
C TRP A 124 -11.30 1.94 -10.30
N ASP A 125 -10.15 2.53 -10.65
CA ASP A 125 -10.07 3.82 -11.36
C ASP A 125 -10.84 4.94 -10.64
N TRP A 126 -10.81 4.96 -9.30
CA TRP A 126 -11.37 6.06 -8.50
C TRP A 126 -10.78 7.43 -8.91
N PRO A 127 -11.56 8.51 -8.77
CA PRO A 127 -11.10 9.88 -9.07
C PRO A 127 -9.89 10.26 -8.22
#